data_AF-A0A955KUR1-F1
#
_entry.id   AF-A0A955KUR1-F1
#
_cell.length_a   1.000
_cell.length_b   1.000
_cell.length_c   1.000
_cell.angle_alpha   90.00
_cell.angle_beta   90.00
_cell.angle_gamma   90.00
#
_symmetry.space_group_name_H-M   'P 1'
#
loop_
_entity.id
_entity.type
_entity.pdbx_description
1 polymer ?
#
loop_
_entity_poly.entity_id
_entity_poly.type
_entity_poly.pdbx_seq_one_letter_code
_entity_poly.pdbx_strand_id
1 'polypeptide(L)'
;MSQPSFSYHFELSLTLEQAWSFFTDLAFWKKSWHGLADRFTLSEPLRLGSKGVLSLIEGENWEIVLTDFRPALSLTFQLRSASGKVSLEYRLTQQIQPVVSVTVKLEQFKHDSQDIVSTLINPIITKHLNLFHQLLDSEIPQAHKEDTPNEQAEPKSAPAQSSPPVDDSALQLLDVQAGFRLWQLANVWQSKIRSILKPYQLSPTQWLLLYALVRLEKHPEPMTPSLLSSLLELNAVLVSDVINALVKKHLVHKIKILPDKRSFMINATAEGKITAIEAHTAVVQANKKFFSPDPLNKIQQLLAPK
;
A
#
# COMPACT_ATOMS: atom_id res chain seq x y z
N MET A 1 -15.85 15.07 -29.97
CA MET A 1 -15.99 14.48 -28.63
C MET A 1 -14.69 14.70 -27.88
N SER A 2 -14.75 15.21 -26.65
CA SER A 2 -13.55 15.45 -25.85
C SER A 2 -12.92 14.13 -25.41
N GLN A 3 -11.63 13.95 -25.68
CA GLN A 3 -10.88 12.77 -25.23
C GLN A 3 -10.78 12.80 -23.70
N PRO A 4 -10.97 11.66 -22.99
CA PRO A 4 -10.76 11.63 -21.55
C PRO A 4 -9.27 11.86 -21.25
N SER A 5 -9.00 12.93 -20.50
CA SER A 5 -7.66 13.27 -20.03
C SER A 5 -7.63 13.42 -18.51
N PHE A 6 -6.65 12.78 -17.88
CA PHE A 6 -6.43 12.82 -16.44
C PHE A 6 -5.08 13.50 -16.18
N SER A 7 -4.99 14.36 -15.16
CA SER A 7 -3.74 15.03 -14.80
C SER A 7 -3.47 14.90 -13.31
N TYR A 8 -2.28 14.40 -12.98
CA TYR A 8 -1.79 14.20 -11.63
C TYR A 8 -0.58 15.13 -11.42
N HIS A 9 -0.42 15.65 -10.20
CA HIS A 9 0.61 16.65 -9.89
C HIS A 9 1.31 16.24 -8.58
N PHE A 10 2.64 16.27 -8.59
CA PHE A 10 3.48 15.73 -7.52
C PHE A 10 4.63 16.69 -7.21
N GLU A 11 4.70 17.17 -5.98
CA GLU A 11 5.84 17.96 -5.49
C GLU A 11 7.01 17.03 -5.19
N LEU A 12 8.21 17.41 -5.64
CA LEU A 12 9.44 16.66 -5.41
C LEU A 12 10.36 17.41 -4.43
N SER A 13 10.90 16.68 -3.46
CA SER A 13 11.99 17.17 -2.59
C SER A 13 13.38 17.09 -3.24
N LEU A 14 13.44 16.78 -4.54
CA LEU A 14 14.65 16.66 -5.37
C LEU A 14 14.91 17.97 -6.13
N THR A 15 16.15 18.22 -6.54
CA THR A 15 16.43 19.23 -7.56
C THR A 15 15.88 18.81 -8.93
N LEU A 16 15.64 19.78 -9.81
CA LEU A 16 15.12 19.54 -11.16
C LEU A 16 16.09 18.68 -12.02
N GLU A 17 17.40 18.75 -11.77
CA GLU A 17 18.42 17.93 -12.42
C GLU A 17 18.40 16.48 -11.92
N GLN A 18 18.30 16.25 -10.60
CA GLN A 18 18.13 14.91 -10.01
C GLN A 18 16.81 14.27 -10.46
N ALA A 19 15.72 15.04 -10.52
CA ALA A 19 14.45 14.53 -11.03
C ALA A 19 14.54 14.12 -12.51
N TRP A 20 15.32 14.87 -13.31
CA TRP A 20 15.53 14.57 -14.72
C TRP A 20 16.44 13.35 -14.95
N SER A 21 17.46 13.13 -14.12
CA SER A 21 18.37 11.98 -14.29
C SER A 21 17.61 10.64 -14.18
N PHE A 22 16.67 10.52 -13.23
CA PHE A 22 15.80 9.35 -13.10
C PHE A 22 14.91 9.12 -14.33
N PHE A 23 14.40 10.18 -14.97
CA PHE A 23 13.65 10.06 -16.22
C PHE A 23 14.50 9.56 -17.39
N THR A 24 15.81 9.79 -17.37
CA THR A 24 16.76 9.28 -18.39
C THR A 24 17.31 7.88 -18.09
N ASP A 25 17.15 7.38 -16.87
CA ASP A 25 17.60 6.04 -16.46
C ASP A 25 16.57 4.96 -16.85
N LEU A 26 16.97 3.97 -17.65
CA LEU A 26 16.08 2.86 -17.98
C LEU A 26 15.81 1.94 -16.78
N ALA A 27 16.68 1.90 -15.77
CA ALA A 27 16.46 1.11 -14.56
C ALA A 27 15.31 1.67 -13.71
N PHE A 28 15.15 2.99 -13.62
CA PHE A 28 13.95 3.63 -13.07
C PHE A 28 12.68 3.11 -13.76
N TRP A 29 12.58 3.18 -15.09
CA TRP A 29 11.39 2.70 -15.80
C TRP A 29 11.21 1.17 -15.66
N LYS A 30 12.26 0.35 -15.73
CA LYS A 30 12.16 -1.10 -15.48
C LYS A 30 11.60 -1.39 -14.08
N LYS A 31 12.05 -0.68 -13.05
CA LYS A 31 11.51 -0.79 -11.68
C LYS A 31 10.05 -0.36 -11.63
N SER A 32 9.65 0.68 -12.34
CA SER A 32 8.25 1.15 -12.41
C SER A 32 7.27 0.08 -12.87
N TRP A 33 7.63 -0.72 -13.88
CA TRP A 33 6.75 -1.75 -14.43
C TRP A 33 6.82 -3.12 -13.74
N HIS A 34 7.79 -3.34 -12.85
CA HIS A 34 7.98 -4.62 -12.15
C HIS A 34 6.73 -5.10 -11.41
N GLY A 35 6.24 -6.32 -11.65
CA GLY A 35 5.04 -6.85 -11.01
C GLY A 35 3.71 -6.29 -11.54
N LEU A 36 3.75 -5.47 -12.60
CA LEU A 36 2.61 -5.11 -13.45
C LEU A 36 2.81 -5.64 -14.88
N ALA A 37 4.06 -5.80 -15.29
CA ALA A 37 4.47 -6.34 -16.59
C ALA A 37 5.42 -7.53 -16.43
N ASP A 38 5.21 -8.57 -17.22
CA ASP A 38 6.16 -9.68 -17.40
C ASP A 38 7.38 -9.23 -18.21
N ARG A 39 7.17 -8.29 -19.14
CA ARG A 39 8.25 -7.75 -19.99
C ARG A 39 8.09 -6.25 -20.17
N PHE A 40 9.18 -5.53 -19.92
CA PHE A 40 9.32 -4.12 -20.29
C PHE A 40 10.68 -3.92 -20.95
N THR A 41 10.68 -3.39 -22.16
CA THR A 41 11.88 -3.09 -22.94
C THR A 41 11.75 -1.71 -23.56
N LEU A 42 12.85 -0.97 -23.63
CA LEU A 42 12.94 0.34 -24.26
C LEU A 42 14.37 0.52 -24.80
N SER A 43 14.49 1.22 -25.93
CA SER A 43 15.78 1.43 -26.61
C SER A 43 16.68 2.36 -25.77
N GLU A 44 17.92 1.94 -25.52
CA GLU A 44 18.94 2.79 -24.89
C GLU A 44 19.88 3.41 -25.94
N PRO A 45 20.37 4.65 -25.72
CA PRO A 45 19.95 5.59 -24.68
C PRO A 45 18.59 6.23 -25.01
N LEU A 46 17.85 6.61 -23.96
CA LEU A 46 16.56 7.31 -24.08
C LEU A 46 16.71 8.62 -24.87
N ARG A 47 16.14 8.65 -26.08
CA ARG A 47 16.13 9.78 -27.02
C ARG A 47 14.78 9.87 -27.75
N LEU A 48 14.44 11.03 -28.31
CA LEU A 48 13.25 11.20 -29.14
C LEU A 48 13.15 10.10 -30.23
N GLY A 49 12.00 9.43 -30.32
CA GLY A 49 11.78 8.28 -31.20
C GLY A 49 12.18 6.91 -30.63
N SER A 50 12.69 6.84 -29.39
CA SER A 50 13.01 5.56 -28.74
C SER A 50 11.78 4.66 -28.66
N LYS A 51 11.96 3.41 -29.09
CA LYS A 51 10.90 2.40 -29.11
C LYS A 51 11.06 1.36 -28.02
N GLY A 52 9.96 0.75 -27.64
CA GLY A 52 9.90 -0.28 -26.61
C GLY A 52 8.67 -1.17 -26.74
N VAL A 53 8.64 -2.21 -25.91
CA VAL A 53 7.52 -3.15 -25.79
C VAL A 53 7.23 -3.37 -24.31
N LEU A 54 5.95 -3.32 -23.97
CA LEU A 54 5.38 -3.61 -22.66
C LEU A 54 4.39 -4.78 -22.79
N SER A 55 4.66 -5.88 -22.08
CA SER A 55 3.78 -7.04 -21.96
C SER A 55 3.26 -7.09 -20.53
N LEU A 56 1.97 -6.84 -20.35
CA LEU A 56 1.30 -6.89 -19.04
C LEU A 56 1.18 -8.35 -18.58
N ILE A 57 1.21 -8.58 -17.26
CA ILE A 57 1.05 -9.92 -16.67
C ILE A 57 -0.36 -10.48 -16.99
N GLU A 58 -1.37 -9.60 -16.91
CA GLU A 58 -2.73 -9.86 -17.36
C GLU A 58 -3.09 -8.75 -18.37
N GLY A 59 -3.14 -9.07 -19.66
CA GLY A 59 -3.52 -8.12 -20.70
C GLY A 59 -2.83 -8.35 -22.05
N GLU A 60 -2.85 -7.31 -22.88
CA GLU A 60 -2.25 -7.29 -24.21
C GLU A 60 -0.83 -6.69 -24.23
N ASN A 61 -0.15 -6.81 -25.37
CA ASN A 61 1.13 -6.16 -25.62
C ASN A 61 0.94 -4.72 -26.14
N TRP A 62 1.78 -3.81 -25.65
CA TRP A 62 1.82 -2.40 -26.03
C TRP A 62 3.16 -2.04 -26.67
N GLU A 63 3.15 -1.43 -27.86
CA GLU A 63 4.31 -0.70 -28.41
C GLU A 63 4.43 0.61 -27.64
N ILE A 64 5.60 0.88 -27.05
CA ILE A 64 5.94 2.16 -26.42
C ILE A 64 6.78 2.97 -27.41
N VAL A 65 6.44 4.24 -27.61
CA VAL A 65 7.26 5.19 -28.37
C VAL A 65 7.43 6.49 -27.58
N LEU A 66 8.67 6.98 -27.45
CA LEU A 66 8.97 8.30 -26.88
C LEU A 66 8.75 9.38 -27.96
N THR A 67 7.65 10.12 -27.87
CA THR A 67 7.18 11.06 -28.91
C THR A 67 7.47 12.53 -28.65
N ASP A 68 7.81 12.91 -27.41
CA ASP A 68 8.39 14.21 -27.04
C ASP A 68 9.49 13.95 -26.01
N PHE A 69 10.60 14.68 -26.09
CA PHE A 69 11.71 14.59 -25.14
C PHE A 69 12.44 15.93 -25.10
N ARG A 70 12.19 16.71 -24.05
CA ARG A 70 12.74 18.03 -23.80
C ARG A 70 13.53 17.97 -22.49
N PRO A 71 14.87 17.96 -22.57
CA PRO A 71 15.75 17.93 -21.40
C PRO A 71 15.30 18.89 -20.30
N ALA A 72 15.25 18.38 -19.06
CA ALA A 72 14.86 19.10 -17.85
C ALA A 72 13.42 19.68 -17.83
N LEU A 73 12.57 19.40 -18.83
CA LEU A 73 11.25 20.04 -18.99
C LEU A 73 10.10 19.06 -19.21
N SER A 74 10.19 18.16 -20.19
CA SER A 74 9.09 17.21 -20.48
C SER A 74 9.55 15.98 -21.23
N LEU A 75 8.79 14.90 -21.09
CA LEU A 75 8.85 13.77 -22.01
C LEU A 75 7.46 13.16 -22.17
N THR A 76 7.15 12.64 -23.35
CA THR A 76 5.86 11.99 -23.61
C THR A 76 6.07 10.60 -24.16
N PHE A 77 5.65 9.58 -23.42
CA PHE A 77 5.51 8.23 -23.93
C PHE A 77 4.12 8.05 -24.54
N GLN A 78 4.07 7.35 -25.66
CA GLN A 78 2.83 7.03 -26.34
C GLN A 78 2.78 5.52 -26.53
N LEU A 79 1.84 4.88 -25.84
CA LEU A 79 1.61 3.46 -25.84
C LEU A 79 0.51 3.13 -26.85
N ARG A 80 0.72 2.11 -27.69
CA ARG A 80 -0.24 1.64 -28.70
C ARG A 80 -0.45 0.15 -28.58
N SER A 81 -1.69 -0.29 -28.68
CA SER A 81 -2.06 -1.71 -28.67
C SER A 81 -3.22 -2.00 -29.63
N ALA A 82 -3.82 -3.18 -29.55
CA ALA A 82 -4.99 -3.52 -30.35
C ALA A 82 -6.29 -2.92 -29.78
N SER A 83 -6.34 -2.64 -28.46
CA SER A 83 -7.48 -2.00 -27.79
C SER A 83 -7.53 -0.48 -27.97
N GLY A 84 -6.39 0.21 -28.09
CA GLY A 84 -6.33 1.66 -28.34
C GLY A 84 -4.96 2.29 -28.14
N LYS A 85 -4.94 3.58 -27.79
CA LYS A 85 -3.73 4.41 -27.68
C LYS A 85 -3.76 5.25 -26.40
N VAL A 86 -2.71 5.17 -25.59
CA VAL A 86 -2.50 6.01 -24.39
C VAL A 86 -1.33 6.95 -24.63
N SER A 87 -1.48 8.23 -24.31
CA SER A 87 -0.38 9.20 -24.26
C SER A 87 -0.11 9.57 -22.80
N LEU A 88 1.12 9.33 -22.30
CA LEU A 88 1.61 9.65 -20.96
C LEU A 88 2.65 10.79 -21.05
N GLU A 89 2.24 12.01 -20.74
CA GLU A 89 3.07 13.21 -20.72
C GLU A 89 3.56 13.48 -19.30
N TYR A 90 4.88 13.43 -19.09
CA TYR A 90 5.56 13.83 -17.85
C TYR A 90 6.13 15.23 -18.07
N ARG A 91 5.86 16.17 -17.17
CA ARG A 91 6.35 17.55 -17.24
C ARG A 91 6.92 17.99 -15.91
N LEU A 92 8.16 18.47 -15.92
CA LEU A 92 8.80 19.16 -14.80
C LEU A 92 8.48 20.65 -14.89
N THR A 93 7.99 21.21 -13.78
CA THR A 93 7.82 22.65 -13.62
C THR A 93 8.67 23.12 -12.45
N GLN A 94 9.51 24.12 -12.68
CA GLN A 94 10.35 24.70 -11.63
C GLN A 94 9.51 25.70 -10.81
N GLN A 95 9.21 25.35 -9.57
CA GLN A 95 8.68 26.25 -8.54
C GLN A 95 9.64 26.24 -7.34
N ILE A 96 9.19 26.72 -6.17
CA ILE A 96 9.99 26.70 -4.92
C ILE A 96 10.41 25.27 -4.55
N GLN A 97 9.59 24.27 -4.90
CA GLN A 97 10.01 22.89 -5.09
C GLN A 97 9.65 22.43 -6.52
N PRO A 98 10.43 21.56 -7.18
CA PRO A 98 10.08 21.07 -8.52
C PRO A 98 8.82 20.21 -8.50
N VAL A 99 7.95 20.40 -9.49
CA VAL A 99 6.68 19.64 -9.61
C VAL A 99 6.73 18.75 -10.85
N VAL A 100 6.47 17.46 -10.68
CA VAL A 100 6.15 16.53 -11.78
C VAL A 100 4.65 16.52 -12.00
N SER A 101 4.21 16.97 -13.17
CA SER A 101 2.86 16.72 -13.67
C SER A 101 2.87 15.50 -14.58
N VAL A 102 1.93 14.57 -14.37
CA VAL A 102 1.69 13.43 -15.26
C VAL A 102 0.30 13.58 -15.86
N THR A 103 0.24 13.84 -17.16
CA THR A 103 -1.00 13.93 -17.92
C THR A 103 -1.19 12.69 -18.79
N VAL A 104 -2.30 12.00 -18.59
CA VAL A 104 -2.71 10.83 -19.37
C VAL A 104 -3.83 11.24 -20.32
N LYS A 105 -3.70 10.92 -21.60
CA LYS A 105 -4.74 11.11 -22.62
C LYS A 105 -5.10 9.77 -23.24
N LEU A 106 -6.40 9.46 -23.26
CA LEU A 106 -6.93 8.24 -23.87
C LEU A 106 -7.43 8.54 -25.28
N GLU A 107 -6.94 7.78 -26.27
CA GLU A 107 -7.26 7.95 -27.68
C GLU A 107 -7.68 6.62 -28.31
N GLN A 108 -8.74 6.64 -29.12
CA GLN A 108 -9.09 5.54 -30.05
C GLN A 108 -9.33 4.16 -29.38
N PHE A 109 -10.07 4.11 -28.26
CA PHE A 109 -10.39 2.86 -27.57
C PHE A 109 -11.60 2.11 -28.15
N LYS A 110 -11.49 0.78 -28.26
CA LYS A 110 -12.56 -0.14 -28.70
C LYS A 110 -13.47 -0.65 -27.57
N HIS A 111 -12.99 -0.64 -26.33
CA HIS A 111 -13.72 -1.09 -25.13
C HIS A 111 -13.89 0.05 -24.12
N ASP A 112 -14.68 -0.19 -23.08
CA ASP A 112 -15.05 0.84 -22.11
C ASP A 112 -13.82 1.40 -21.38
N SER A 113 -13.68 2.73 -21.44
CA SER A 113 -12.49 3.46 -21.01
C SER A 113 -12.14 3.31 -19.53
N GLN A 114 -13.10 2.90 -18.69
CA GLN A 114 -12.84 2.73 -17.24
C GLN A 114 -11.94 1.52 -16.94
N ASP A 115 -12.02 0.45 -17.73
CA ASP A 115 -11.33 -0.80 -17.43
C ASP A 115 -9.80 -0.60 -17.52
N ILE A 116 -9.34 0.04 -18.59
CA ILE A 116 -7.92 0.38 -18.84
C ILE A 116 -7.40 1.44 -17.86
N VAL A 117 -8.25 2.37 -17.40
CA VAL A 117 -7.84 3.32 -16.34
C VAL A 117 -7.58 2.57 -15.03
N SER A 118 -8.39 1.56 -14.71
CA SER A 118 -8.27 0.78 -13.48
C SER A 118 -7.14 -0.25 -13.50
N THR A 119 -6.92 -0.94 -14.62
CA THR A 119 -5.97 -2.06 -14.77
C THR A 119 -4.57 -1.61 -15.17
N LEU A 120 -4.47 -0.56 -15.99
CA LEU A 120 -3.18 -0.07 -16.51
C LEU A 120 -2.78 1.24 -15.84
N ILE A 121 -3.58 2.31 -16.00
CA ILE A 121 -3.12 3.68 -15.67
C ILE A 121 -2.93 3.88 -14.16
N ASN A 122 -3.91 3.51 -13.34
CA ASN A 122 -3.82 3.71 -11.89
C ASN A 122 -2.61 2.96 -11.29
N PRO A 123 -2.38 1.66 -11.56
CA PRO A 123 -1.21 0.95 -11.03
C PRO A 123 0.14 1.55 -11.46
N ILE A 124 0.28 2.01 -12.71
CA ILE A 124 1.51 2.66 -13.19
C ILE A 124 1.77 3.94 -12.38
N ILE A 125 0.77 4.81 -12.27
CA ILE A 125 0.93 6.13 -11.65
C ILE A 125 1.25 5.97 -10.16
N THR A 126 0.53 5.09 -9.46
CA THR A 126 0.86 4.72 -8.07
C THR A 126 2.28 4.18 -7.94
N LYS A 127 2.79 3.44 -8.93
CA LYS A 127 4.13 2.85 -8.84
C LYS A 127 5.26 3.80 -9.22
N HIS A 128 5.02 4.74 -10.13
CA HIS A 128 5.93 5.85 -10.43
C HIS A 128 6.06 6.78 -9.23
N LEU A 129 4.92 7.11 -8.59
CA LEU A 129 4.87 7.85 -7.33
C LEU A 129 5.78 7.24 -6.26
N ASN A 130 5.60 5.95 -5.98
CA ASN A 130 6.38 5.26 -4.96
C ASN A 130 7.89 5.25 -5.26
N LEU A 131 8.29 5.20 -6.54
CA LEU A 131 9.71 5.26 -6.92
C LEU A 131 10.31 6.67 -6.76
N PHE A 132 9.56 7.73 -7.05
CA PHE A 132 10.02 9.10 -6.77
C PHE A 132 10.22 9.35 -5.27
N HIS A 133 9.42 8.72 -4.41
CA HIS A 133 9.61 8.79 -2.96
C HIS A 133 10.76 7.90 -2.47
N GLN A 134 10.86 6.64 -2.92
CA GLN A 134 11.91 5.71 -2.46
C GLN A 134 13.35 6.13 -2.80
N LEU A 135 13.53 6.93 -3.84
CA LEU A 135 14.85 7.44 -4.24
C LEU A 135 15.37 8.58 -3.35
N LEU A 136 14.57 9.07 -2.39
CA LEU A 136 14.99 10.01 -1.35
C LEU A 136 15.71 9.32 -0.18
N ASP A 137 15.37 8.07 0.12
CA ASP A 137 15.84 7.37 1.33
C ASP A 137 17.21 6.68 1.17
N SER A 138 17.73 6.57 -0.07
CA SER A 138 18.92 5.75 -0.37
C SER A 138 20.29 6.40 -0.14
N GLU A 139 20.37 7.67 0.25
CA GLU A 139 21.65 8.42 0.39
C GLU A 139 22.05 8.80 1.84
N ILE A 140 21.60 8.08 2.87
CA ILE A 140 22.02 8.33 4.27
C ILE A 140 22.70 7.09 4.90
N PRO A 141 24.03 7.10 5.12
CA PRO A 141 24.73 6.06 5.87
C PRO A 141 24.43 6.16 7.38
N GLN A 142 24.13 5.04 8.05
CA GLN A 142 23.97 4.98 9.51
C GLN A 142 25.04 4.13 10.19
N ALA A 143 25.47 4.57 11.38
CA ALA A 143 26.50 3.94 12.21
C ALA A 143 25.91 3.13 13.38
N HIS A 144 26.69 2.16 13.86
CA HIS A 144 26.32 1.17 14.89
C HIS A 144 26.20 1.71 16.33
N LYS A 145 25.41 1.01 17.16
CA LYS A 145 25.79 0.64 18.55
C LYS A 145 24.83 -0.35 19.24
N GLU A 146 25.37 -1.00 20.26
CA GLU A 146 24.81 -2.06 21.11
C GLU A 146 24.58 -1.51 22.56
N ASP A 147 24.03 -2.20 23.58
CA ASP A 147 23.74 -3.63 23.76
C ASP A 147 22.52 -3.89 24.71
N THR A 148 22.70 -4.71 25.76
CA THR A 148 21.68 -5.32 26.65
C THR A 148 22.07 -5.20 28.15
N PRO A 149 21.55 -5.98 29.15
CA PRO A 149 20.16 -6.13 29.68
C PRO A 149 20.07 -6.02 31.25
N ASN A 150 18.89 -6.21 31.89
CA ASN A 150 18.75 -7.02 33.14
C ASN A 150 17.29 -7.41 33.54
N GLU A 151 17.12 -8.12 34.69
CA GLU A 151 16.15 -9.21 34.97
C GLU A 151 15.19 -9.04 36.20
N GLN A 152 14.25 -10.01 36.40
CA GLN A 152 13.49 -10.43 37.63
C GLN A 152 12.31 -9.53 38.16
N ALA A 153 11.16 -10.02 38.69
CA ALA A 153 10.85 -11.19 39.53
C ALA A 153 9.33 -11.59 39.58
N GLU A 154 9.01 -12.81 40.05
CA GLU A 154 7.65 -13.32 40.41
C GLU A 154 7.36 -13.27 41.94
N PRO A 155 6.11 -13.56 42.42
CA PRO A 155 5.94 -14.78 43.25
C PRO A 155 4.54 -15.49 43.34
N LYS A 156 4.59 -16.84 43.40
CA LYS A 156 3.87 -17.82 44.30
C LYS A 156 2.39 -18.27 44.09
N SER A 157 2.18 -19.56 44.43
CA SER A 157 0.99 -20.45 44.34
C SER A 157 0.14 -20.49 45.65
N ALA A 158 -0.89 -21.32 45.92
CA ALA A 158 -1.41 -22.63 45.41
C ALA A 158 -2.95 -22.76 45.73
N PRO A 159 -3.70 -23.92 45.76
CA PRO A 159 -3.36 -25.36 45.71
C PRO A 159 -4.17 -26.18 44.64
N ALA A 160 -4.79 -27.33 44.99
CA ALA A 160 -5.40 -28.31 44.04
C ALA A 160 -6.69 -29.01 44.55
N GLN A 161 -7.48 -29.61 43.62
CA GLN A 161 -8.56 -30.57 43.88
C GLN A 161 -8.57 -31.71 42.82
N SER A 162 -9.18 -32.85 43.15
CA SER A 162 -9.06 -34.15 42.44
C SER A 162 -10.18 -34.43 41.43
N SER A 163 -9.96 -35.37 40.51
CA SER A 163 -10.97 -35.83 39.53
C SER A 163 -10.92 -37.35 39.29
N PRO A 164 -12.10 -38.00 39.24
CA PRO A 164 -12.31 -39.22 38.44
C PRO A 164 -13.68 -39.22 37.70
N PRO A 165 -13.97 -40.17 36.81
CA PRO A 165 -13.12 -40.81 35.79
C PRO A 165 -13.53 -40.37 34.36
N VAL A 166 -12.80 -40.84 33.34
CA VAL A 166 -12.96 -40.45 31.92
C VAL A 166 -14.08 -41.25 31.22
N ASP A 167 -14.97 -40.59 30.47
CA ASP A 167 -15.20 -40.90 29.03
C ASP A 167 -15.98 -39.80 28.26
N ASP A 168 -15.29 -38.69 27.94
CA ASP A 168 -15.65 -37.78 26.82
C ASP A 168 -14.40 -37.01 26.31
N SER A 169 -13.22 -37.39 26.81
CA SER A 169 -12.05 -36.53 26.86
C SER A 169 -11.34 -36.41 25.51
N ALA A 170 -11.52 -37.35 24.59
CA ALA A 170 -10.90 -37.30 23.28
C ALA A 170 -11.44 -36.13 22.42
N LEU A 171 -12.76 -35.89 22.47
CA LEU A 171 -13.40 -34.77 21.76
C LEU A 171 -13.02 -33.43 22.40
N GLN A 172 -13.06 -33.33 23.73
CA GLN A 172 -12.68 -32.11 24.45
C GLN A 172 -11.17 -31.80 24.32
N LEU A 173 -10.30 -32.81 24.29
CA LEU A 173 -8.86 -32.62 24.04
C LEU A 173 -8.57 -32.17 22.61
N LEU A 174 -9.32 -32.66 21.61
CA LEU A 174 -9.19 -32.21 20.23
C LEU A 174 -9.56 -30.73 20.09
N ASP A 175 -10.67 -30.29 20.67
CA ASP A 175 -11.09 -28.89 20.63
C ASP A 175 -10.11 -27.96 21.38
N VAL A 176 -9.63 -28.37 22.57
CA VAL A 176 -8.62 -27.60 23.32
C VAL A 176 -7.29 -27.53 22.56
N GLN A 177 -6.86 -28.62 21.90
CA GLN A 177 -5.65 -28.62 21.07
C GLN A 177 -5.81 -27.80 19.79
N ALA A 178 -6.95 -27.89 19.12
CA ALA A 178 -7.26 -27.09 17.93
C ALA A 178 -7.34 -25.60 18.27
N GLY A 179 -8.01 -25.24 19.38
CA GLY A 179 -8.05 -23.87 19.92
C GLY A 179 -6.66 -23.35 20.30
N PHE A 180 -5.83 -24.17 20.96
CA PHE A 180 -4.45 -23.81 21.29
C PHE A 180 -3.59 -23.60 20.04
N ARG A 181 -3.69 -24.48 19.03
CA ARG A 181 -2.97 -24.31 17.75
C ARG A 181 -3.45 -23.11 16.96
N LEU A 182 -4.76 -22.82 16.96
CA LEU A 182 -5.33 -21.61 16.36
C LEU A 182 -4.77 -20.36 17.04
N TRP A 183 -4.68 -20.35 18.37
CA TRP A 183 -4.07 -19.27 19.14
C TRP A 183 -2.57 -19.12 18.85
N GLN A 184 -1.80 -20.22 18.79
CA GLN A 184 -0.39 -20.19 18.38
C GLN A 184 -0.23 -19.62 16.96
N LEU A 185 -1.05 -20.07 16.01
CA LEU A 185 -1.03 -19.60 14.63
C LEU A 185 -1.36 -18.11 14.53
N ALA A 186 -2.40 -17.67 15.25
CA ALA A 186 -2.79 -16.27 15.35
C ALA A 186 -1.66 -15.42 15.95
N ASN A 187 -0.96 -15.88 16.98
CA ASN A 187 0.18 -15.16 17.57
C ASN A 187 1.35 -15.02 16.59
N VAL A 188 1.72 -16.10 15.88
CA VAL A 188 2.79 -16.05 14.86
C VAL A 188 2.42 -15.10 13.73
N TRP A 189 1.17 -15.14 13.26
CA TRP A 189 0.64 -14.22 12.25
C TRP A 189 0.66 -12.77 12.75
N GLN A 190 0.09 -12.48 13.93
CA GLN A 190 0.06 -11.13 14.52
C GLN A 190 1.47 -10.57 14.72
N SER A 191 2.42 -11.39 15.20
CA SER A 191 3.82 -11.00 15.35
C SER A 191 4.42 -10.58 14.01
N LYS A 192 4.20 -11.37 12.96
CA LYS A 192 4.66 -11.06 11.60
C LYS A 192 4.02 -9.78 11.05
N ILE A 193 2.72 -9.56 11.27
CA ILE A 193 2.05 -8.30 10.90
C ILE A 193 2.66 -7.09 11.64
N ARG A 194 2.95 -7.20 12.94
CA ARG A 194 3.66 -6.14 13.69
C ARG A 194 5.04 -5.85 13.10
N SER A 195 5.81 -6.87 12.72
CA SER A 195 7.11 -6.68 12.07
C SER A 195 7.00 -5.97 10.71
N ILE A 196 5.99 -6.32 9.91
CA ILE A 196 5.71 -5.69 8.60
C ILE A 196 5.26 -4.24 8.74
N LEU A 197 4.55 -3.89 9.81
CA LEU A 197 4.06 -2.53 10.06
C LEU A 197 5.08 -1.62 10.77
N LYS A 198 6.17 -2.18 11.30
CA LYS A 198 7.23 -1.44 12.00
C LYS A 198 7.87 -0.31 11.16
N PRO A 199 8.19 -0.48 9.86
CA PRO A 199 8.75 0.60 9.03
C PRO A 199 7.80 1.79 8.89
N TYR A 200 6.49 1.52 8.74
CA TYR A 200 5.44 2.53 8.71
C TYR A 200 5.13 3.15 10.08
N GLN A 201 5.78 2.66 11.14
CA GLN A 201 5.55 3.04 12.54
C GLN A 201 4.09 2.88 13.00
N LEU A 202 3.33 1.95 12.39
CA LEU A 202 1.92 1.70 12.68
C LEU A 202 1.75 0.47 13.58
N SER A 203 0.81 0.53 14.52
CA SER A 203 0.24 -0.69 15.10
C SER A 203 -0.76 -1.35 14.13
N PRO A 204 -1.09 -2.64 14.27
CA PRO A 204 -2.11 -3.29 13.44
C PRO A 204 -3.47 -2.56 13.45
N THR A 205 -3.89 -2.04 14.61
CA THR A 205 -5.14 -1.28 14.72
C THR A 205 -5.05 0.11 14.08
N GLN A 206 -3.89 0.78 14.19
CA GLN A 206 -3.64 2.06 13.50
C GLN A 206 -3.65 1.89 11.99
N TRP A 207 -3.00 0.83 11.47
CA TRP A 207 -3.04 0.46 10.07
C TRP A 207 -4.46 0.17 9.59
N LEU A 208 -5.22 -0.67 10.31
CA LEU A 208 -6.57 -1.05 9.93
C LEU A 208 -7.49 0.19 9.83
N LEU A 209 -7.46 1.06 10.84
CA LEU A 209 -8.28 2.26 10.86
C LEU A 209 -7.87 3.26 9.77
N LEU A 210 -6.57 3.47 9.58
CA LEU A 210 -6.05 4.38 8.55
C LEU A 210 -6.40 3.87 7.14
N TYR A 211 -6.25 2.57 6.87
CA TYR A 211 -6.63 1.98 5.58
C TYR A 211 -8.14 2.02 5.33
N ALA A 212 -8.96 1.78 6.37
CA ALA A 212 -10.41 1.92 6.27
C ALA A 212 -10.84 3.34 5.88
N LEU A 213 -10.26 4.38 6.51
CA LEU A 213 -10.49 5.78 6.14
C LEU A 213 -10.21 6.07 4.66
N VAL A 214 -9.12 5.52 4.11
CA VAL A 214 -8.77 5.69 2.69
C VAL A 214 -9.72 4.92 1.78
N ARG A 215 -10.04 3.67 2.13
CA ARG A 215 -10.90 2.81 1.30
C ARG A 215 -12.35 3.31 1.24
N LEU A 216 -12.80 3.98 2.30
CA LEU A 216 -14.14 4.51 2.50
C LEU A 216 -14.27 6.02 2.24
N GLU A 217 -13.27 6.67 1.64
CA GLU A 217 -13.31 8.12 1.36
C GLU A 217 -14.52 8.53 0.48
N LYS A 218 -15.05 7.61 -0.34
CA LYS A 218 -16.25 7.82 -1.17
C LYS A 218 -17.57 7.40 -0.50
N HIS A 219 -17.56 7.10 0.79
CA HIS A 219 -18.78 6.74 1.53
C HIS A 219 -19.74 7.94 1.60
N PRO A 220 -21.06 7.76 1.47
CA PRO A 220 -22.02 8.87 1.46
C PRO A 220 -22.13 9.59 2.81
N GLU A 221 -21.85 8.89 3.93
CA GLU A 221 -21.84 9.47 5.26
C GLU A 221 -20.42 9.87 5.70
N PRO A 222 -20.25 11.03 6.38
CA PRO A 222 -18.99 11.45 6.98
C PRO A 222 -18.37 10.37 7.90
N MET A 223 -17.09 10.09 7.72
CA MET A 223 -16.34 9.20 8.60
C MET A 223 -16.24 9.78 10.01
N THR A 224 -17.06 9.30 10.94
CA THR A 224 -17.05 9.69 12.36
C THR A 224 -16.44 8.58 13.22
N PRO A 225 -15.94 8.87 14.45
CA PRO A 225 -15.44 7.83 15.35
C PRO A 225 -16.47 6.74 15.67
N SER A 226 -17.76 7.09 15.76
CA SER A 226 -18.86 6.13 15.95
C SER A 226 -19.08 5.26 14.71
N LEU A 227 -19.07 5.84 13.50
CA LEU A 227 -19.19 5.07 12.26
C LEU A 227 -17.98 4.13 12.07
N LEU A 228 -16.76 4.60 12.33
CA LEU A 228 -15.54 3.79 12.27
C LEU A 228 -15.53 2.65 13.31
N SER A 229 -16.07 2.91 14.50
CA SER A 229 -16.27 1.89 15.55
C SER A 229 -17.24 0.81 15.08
N SER A 230 -18.36 1.19 14.46
CA SER A 230 -19.33 0.24 13.90
C SER A 230 -18.80 -0.54 12.70
N LEU A 231 -18.12 0.11 11.75
CA LEU A 231 -17.66 -0.52 10.50
C LEU A 231 -16.46 -1.46 10.69
N LEU A 232 -15.71 -1.30 11.78
CA LEU A 232 -14.53 -2.12 12.09
C LEU A 232 -14.76 -3.11 13.23
N GLU A 233 -15.97 -3.13 13.81
CA GLU A 233 -16.32 -3.92 15.01
C GLU A 233 -15.35 -3.65 16.19
N LEU A 234 -14.82 -2.42 16.27
CA LEU A 234 -13.90 -1.97 17.31
C LEU A 234 -14.63 -1.13 18.36
N ASN A 235 -14.22 -1.19 19.62
CA ASN A 235 -14.81 -0.33 20.65
C ASN A 235 -14.45 1.15 20.44
N ALA A 236 -15.38 2.05 20.79
CA ALA A 236 -15.25 3.48 20.51
C ALA A 236 -14.09 4.18 21.26
N VAL A 237 -13.64 3.64 22.39
CA VAL A 237 -12.50 4.17 23.16
C VAL A 237 -11.20 3.90 22.40
N LEU A 238 -10.97 2.65 22.00
CA LEU A 238 -9.84 2.22 21.18
C LEU A 238 -9.79 2.99 19.85
N VAL A 239 -10.93 3.16 19.18
CA VAL A 239 -11.02 3.98 17.96
C VAL A 239 -10.62 5.43 18.24
N SER A 240 -11.09 6.04 19.33
CA SER A 240 -10.73 7.40 19.71
C SER A 240 -9.23 7.56 19.99
N ASP A 241 -8.63 6.61 20.72
CA ASP A 241 -7.20 6.60 21.04
C ASP A 241 -6.31 6.36 19.80
N VAL A 242 -6.72 5.45 18.92
CA VAL A 242 -6.06 5.19 17.64
C VAL A 242 -6.11 6.43 16.74
N ILE A 243 -7.26 7.10 16.63
CA ILE A 243 -7.39 8.36 15.90
C ILE A 243 -6.49 9.44 16.54
N ASN A 244 -6.45 9.56 17.86
CA ASN A 244 -5.57 10.52 18.55
C ASN A 244 -4.08 10.24 18.25
N ALA A 245 -3.68 8.96 18.20
CA ALA A 245 -2.32 8.57 17.82
C ALA A 245 -2.01 8.86 16.34
N LEU A 246 -2.96 8.65 15.43
CA LEU A 246 -2.79 8.98 14.00
C LEU A 246 -2.75 10.50 13.75
N VAL A 247 -3.48 11.31 14.52
CA VAL A 247 -3.36 12.79 14.49
C VAL A 247 -1.97 13.23 14.97
N LYS A 248 -1.46 12.64 16.07
CA LYS A 248 -0.08 12.90 16.55
C LYS A 248 1.01 12.49 15.56
N LYS A 249 0.70 11.59 14.63
CA LYS A 249 1.56 11.16 13.52
C LYS A 249 1.32 11.94 12.22
N HIS A 250 0.46 12.97 12.23
CA HIS A 250 0.06 13.75 11.05
C HIS A 250 -0.60 12.95 9.89
N LEU A 251 -1.00 11.70 10.13
CA LEU A 251 -1.65 10.83 9.14
C LEU A 251 -3.16 11.06 9.01
N VAL A 252 -3.78 11.72 10.00
CA VAL A 252 -5.23 11.98 10.07
C VAL A 252 -5.48 13.39 10.60
N HIS A 253 -6.53 14.04 10.12
CA HIS A 253 -7.06 15.29 10.67
C HIS A 253 -8.52 15.13 11.12
N LYS A 254 -8.89 15.91 12.15
CA LYS A 254 -10.26 15.99 12.67
C LYS A 254 -10.90 17.29 12.21
N ILE A 255 -12.03 17.21 11.52
CA ILE A 255 -12.84 18.36 11.10
C ILE A 255 -14.10 18.38 11.97
N LYS A 256 -14.44 19.53 12.53
CA LYS A 256 -15.63 19.67 13.36
C LYS A 256 -16.87 19.77 12.49
N ILE A 257 -17.89 18.95 12.77
CA ILE A 257 -19.19 19.03 12.09
C ILE A 257 -20.04 20.10 12.79
N LEU A 258 -20.81 20.88 12.02
CA LEU A 258 -21.80 21.84 12.54
C LEU A 258 -23.21 21.34 12.20
N PRO A 259 -24.22 21.54 13.08
CA PRO A 259 -24.18 22.27 14.35
C PRO A 259 -23.79 21.42 15.58
N ASP A 260 -23.70 20.09 15.47
CA ASP A 260 -23.35 19.23 16.61
C ASP A 260 -21.88 19.38 17.03
N LYS A 261 -21.68 20.20 18.07
CA LYS A 261 -20.36 20.54 18.62
C LYS A 261 -19.57 19.34 19.16
N ARG A 262 -20.18 18.15 19.32
CA ARG A 262 -19.53 16.93 19.83
C ARG A 262 -19.03 15.99 18.73
N SER A 263 -19.51 16.14 17.50
CA SER A 263 -19.19 15.25 16.38
C SER A 263 -18.04 15.77 15.51
N PHE A 264 -17.09 14.89 15.22
CA PHE A 264 -15.94 15.15 14.35
C PHE A 264 -15.96 14.20 13.16
N MET A 265 -15.71 14.75 11.98
CA MET A 265 -15.35 14.00 10.78
C MET A 265 -13.85 13.74 10.79
N ILE A 266 -13.44 12.56 10.33
CA ILE A 266 -12.09 12.02 10.40
C ILE A 266 -11.62 11.78 8.97
N ASN A 267 -10.58 12.50 8.54
CA ASN A 267 -10.06 12.41 7.18
C ASN A 267 -8.57 12.03 7.20
N ALA A 268 -8.15 11.11 6.34
CA ALA A 268 -6.73 10.86 6.11
C ALA A 268 -6.06 12.10 5.46
N THR A 269 -4.84 12.42 5.89
CA THR A 269 -3.99 13.41 5.19
C THR A 269 -3.40 12.80 3.92
N ALA A 270 -2.72 13.59 3.09
CA ALA A 270 -2.02 13.06 1.92
C ALA A 270 -0.98 12.00 2.31
N GLU A 271 -0.16 12.30 3.32
CA GLU A 271 0.78 11.36 3.94
C GLU A 271 0.05 10.11 4.46
N GLY A 272 -1.02 10.28 5.24
CA GLY A 272 -1.81 9.16 5.76
C GLY A 272 -2.39 8.25 4.68
N LYS A 273 -2.80 8.80 3.53
CA LYS A 273 -3.25 8.01 2.38
C LYS A 273 -2.11 7.14 1.82
N ILE A 274 -0.92 7.73 1.64
CA ILE A 274 0.26 7.02 1.15
C ILE A 274 0.63 5.88 2.13
N THR A 275 0.85 6.21 3.41
CA THR A 275 1.23 5.24 4.44
C THR A 275 0.22 4.08 4.55
N ALA A 276 -1.08 4.36 4.42
CA ALA A 276 -2.12 3.33 4.46
C ALA A 276 -2.00 2.31 3.32
N ILE A 277 -1.82 2.80 2.08
CA ILE A 277 -1.77 1.96 0.88
C ILE A 277 -0.48 1.13 0.86
N GLU A 278 0.65 1.72 1.23
CA GLU A 278 1.92 1.00 1.31
C GLU A 278 1.89 -0.10 2.39
N ALA A 279 1.48 0.27 3.61
CA ALA A 279 1.35 -0.67 4.72
C ALA A 279 0.36 -1.79 4.41
N HIS A 280 -0.78 -1.49 3.76
CA HIS A 280 -1.73 -2.50 3.30
C HIS A 280 -1.13 -3.42 2.24
N THR A 281 -0.39 -2.88 1.27
CA THR A 281 0.28 -3.67 0.23
C THR A 281 1.30 -4.63 0.84
N ALA A 282 2.12 -4.16 1.79
CA ALA A 282 3.07 -5.00 2.51
C ALA A 282 2.37 -6.11 3.33
N VAL A 283 1.26 -5.79 4.00
CA VAL A 283 0.43 -6.78 4.72
C VAL A 283 -0.18 -7.81 3.76
N VAL A 284 -0.72 -7.41 2.60
CA VAL A 284 -1.27 -8.32 1.60
C VAL A 284 -0.20 -9.27 1.05
N GLN A 285 1.00 -8.76 0.75
CA GLN A 285 2.12 -9.61 0.32
C GLN A 285 2.57 -10.58 1.42
N ALA A 286 2.64 -10.12 2.67
CA ALA A 286 2.97 -10.96 3.82
C ALA A 286 1.92 -12.07 4.04
N ASN A 287 0.63 -11.74 3.93
CA ASN A 287 -0.47 -12.69 4.01
C ASN A 287 -0.41 -13.72 2.87
N LYS A 288 -0.23 -13.29 1.61
CA LYS A 288 -0.05 -14.22 0.47
C LYS A 288 1.10 -15.20 0.74
N LYS A 289 2.25 -14.72 1.23
CA LYS A 289 3.39 -15.59 1.59
C LYS A 289 3.14 -16.50 2.79
N PHE A 290 2.29 -16.09 3.73
CA PHE A 290 1.99 -16.86 4.95
C PHE A 290 0.96 -17.97 4.70
N PHE A 291 -0.02 -17.71 3.84
CA PHE A 291 -1.16 -18.59 3.56
C PHE A 291 -1.05 -19.35 2.22
N SER A 292 0.00 -19.14 1.42
CA SER A 292 0.23 -19.87 0.15
C SER A 292 0.46 -21.37 0.36
N PRO A 293 0.02 -22.25 -0.57
CA PRO A 293 -0.70 -21.93 -1.82
C PRO A 293 -2.22 -21.76 -1.63
N ASP A 294 -2.80 -22.30 -0.56
CA ASP A 294 -4.23 -22.24 -0.24
C ASP A 294 -4.40 -21.92 1.25
N PRO A 295 -5.03 -20.78 1.62
CA PRO A 295 -5.23 -20.40 3.00
C PRO A 295 -6.01 -21.42 3.83
N LEU A 296 -7.06 -22.03 3.27
CA LEU A 296 -7.95 -22.93 4.00
C LEU A 296 -7.26 -24.27 4.26
N ASN A 297 -6.65 -24.85 3.22
CA ASN A 297 -5.86 -26.07 3.34
C ASN A 297 -4.64 -25.85 4.25
N LYS A 298 -3.99 -24.68 4.19
CA LYS A 298 -2.88 -24.35 5.10
C LYS A 298 -3.31 -24.27 6.56
N ILE A 299 -4.46 -23.65 6.85
CA ILE A 299 -5.03 -23.61 8.20
C ILE A 299 -5.39 -25.03 8.66
N GLN A 300 -6.09 -25.83 7.84
CA GLN A 300 -6.44 -27.21 8.15
C GLN A 300 -5.20 -28.08 8.47
N GLN A 301 -4.14 -28.01 7.65
CA GLN A 301 -2.88 -28.72 7.88
C GLN A 301 -2.18 -28.30 9.20
N LEU A 302 -2.23 -27.02 9.56
CA LEU A 302 -1.59 -26.52 10.79
C LEU A 302 -2.38 -26.91 12.05
N LEU A 303 -3.70 -27.04 11.94
CA LEU A 303 -4.59 -27.45 13.03
C LEU A 303 -4.65 -28.99 13.23
N ALA A 304 -4.35 -29.79 12.21
CA ALA A 304 -4.41 -31.25 12.28
C ALA A 304 -3.49 -31.85 13.38
N PRO A 305 -3.95 -32.80 14.21
CA PRO A 305 -3.12 -33.48 15.20
C PRO A 305 -1.91 -34.17 14.54
N LYS A 306 -0.81 -34.30 15.30
CA LYS A 306 0.43 -34.98 14.88
C LYS A 306 0.49 -36.37 15.47
#